data_AF-A0A800M557-F1
#
_entry.id   AF-A0A800M557-F1
#
_cell.length_a   1.000
_cell.length_b   1.000
_cell.length_c   1.000
_cell.angle_alpha   90.00
_cell.angle_beta   90.00
_cell.angle_gamma   90.00
#
_symmetry.space_group_name_H-M   'P 1'
#
loop_
_entity.id
_entity.type
_entity.pdbx_description
1 polymer ?
#
loop_
_entity_poly.entity_id
_entity_poly.type
_entity_poly.pdbx_seq_one_letter_code
_entity_poly.pdbx_strand_id
1 'polypeptide(L)'
;PDFLEPLVAAMEADPGIGAASPKIRYYHEPERIQYAGGTAVDPLHGQARWVGSGEVDRGQHDRSGETEMGHGAALLIRRRVLEEVGLLGGDYFIYYEELDFGTRLRRAGWRAHYAAESVVWHKESVTVGKASPLKTEFQTRNRLLYLRRNAAGWRRAFALAWVGGLVTPSHALRHAIRGQWAHVRAVGRGLAWHASHPRAQDLAPDERLRPTHRAVPHRHAARTRPAPLRPLAPVSR
;
A
#
# COMPACT_ATOMS: atom_id res chain seq x y z
N PRO A 1 15.20 -19.45 4.70
CA PRO A 1 16.60 -19.13 5.03
C PRO A 1 17.07 -18.01 4.09
N ASP A 2 17.93 -17.10 4.54
CA ASP A 2 18.62 -16.09 3.72
C ASP A 2 17.75 -14.96 3.11
N PHE A 3 16.50 -14.83 3.56
CA PHE A 3 15.59 -13.79 3.03
C PHE A 3 15.82 -12.42 3.70
N LEU A 4 16.49 -12.36 4.86
CA LEU A 4 16.62 -11.13 5.62
C LEU A 4 17.86 -10.33 5.17
N GLU A 5 18.93 -11.03 4.83
CA GLU A 5 20.26 -10.53 4.53
C GLU A 5 20.25 -9.53 3.36
N PRO A 6 19.54 -9.78 2.23
CA PRO A 6 19.44 -8.79 1.16
C PRO A 6 18.74 -7.49 1.59
N LEU A 7 17.73 -7.59 2.47
CA LEU A 7 17.00 -6.43 2.99
C LEU A 7 17.90 -5.60 3.91
N VAL A 8 18.63 -6.26 4.81
CA VAL A 8 19.58 -5.61 5.72
C VAL A 8 20.70 -4.97 4.92
N ALA A 9 21.33 -5.69 4.00
CA ALA A 9 22.42 -5.19 3.18
C ALA A 9 22.02 -3.94 2.37
N ALA A 10 20.82 -3.94 1.76
CA ALA A 10 20.30 -2.76 1.06
C ALA A 10 20.14 -1.55 2.00
N MET A 11 19.61 -1.77 3.20
CA MET A 11 19.38 -0.70 4.19
C MET A 11 20.67 -0.23 4.87
N GLU A 12 21.70 -1.07 4.99
CA GLU A 12 23.02 -0.66 5.48
C GLU A 12 23.81 0.13 4.42
N ALA A 13 23.73 -0.28 3.16
CA ALA A 13 24.39 0.39 2.04
C ALA A 13 23.85 1.81 1.80
N ASP A 14 22.56 2.05 2.08
CA ASP A 14 21.92 3.35 1.88
C ASP A 14 21.13 3.80 3.13
N PRO A 15 21.70 4.71 3.94
CA PRO A 15 21.04 5.25 5.12
C PRO A 15 19.72 6.00 4.84
N GLY A 16 19.42 6.37 3.59
CA GLY A 16 18.17 7.00 3.21
C GLY A 16 17.01 6.02 2.97
N ILE A 17 17.28 4.71 2.97
CA ILE A 17 16.23 3.68 2.93
C ILE A 17 15.68 3.50 4.34
N GLY A 18 14.38 3.79 4.48
CA GLY A 18 13.66 3.70 5.74
C GLY A 18 12.92 2.38 5.92
N ALA A 19 12.54 1.73 4.83
CA ALA A 19 11.91 0.42 4.83
C ALA A 19 12.31 -0.41 3.60
N ALA A 20 12.35 -1.72 3.74
CA ALA A 20 12.63 -2.65 2.66
C ALA A 20 11.64 -3.83 2.67
N SER A 21 11.19 -4.25 1.49
CA SER A 21 10.35 -5.43 1.31
C SER A 21 10.97 -6.39 0.30
N PRO A 22 10.85 -7.71 0.54
CA PRO A 22 11.28 -8.72 -0.41
C PRO A 22 10.29 -8.83 -1.57
N LYS A 23 10.65 -9.62 -2.59
CA LYS A 23 9.64 -10.18 -3.50
C LYS A 23 8.72 -11.12 -2.73
N ILE A 24 7.42 -10.99 -2.96
CA ILE A 24 6.42 -11.84 -2.34
C ILE A 24 5.72 -12.63 -3.43
N ARG A 25 5.65 -13.95 -3.25
CA ARG A 25 4.87 -14.86 -4.09
C ARG A 25 3.72 -15.47 -3.30
N TYR A 26 2.67 -15.87 -3.99
CA TYR A 26 1.54 -16.53 -3.35
C TYR A 26 1.95 -17.92 -2.84
N TYR A 27 1.62 -18.25 -1.60
CA TYR A 27 2.02 -19.55 -1.03
C TYR A 27 1.43 -20.76 -1.78
N HIS A 28 0.17 -20.66 -2.25
CA HIS A 28 -0.52 -21.74 -2.96
C HIS A 28 -0.27 -21.75 -4.47
N GLU A 29 0.28 -20.67 -5.01
CA GLU A 29 0.64 -20.50 -6.43
C GLU A 29 2.05 -19.87 -6.46
N PRO A 30 3.09 -20.61 -6.05
CA PRO A 30 4.44 -20.07 -5.82
C PRO A 30 5.15 -19.58 -7.08
N GLU A 31 4.60 -19.86 -8.26
CA GLU A 31 5.01 -19.30 -9.53
C GLU A 31 4.44 -17.89 -9.76
N ARG A 32 3.46 -17.44 -8.97
CA ARG A 32 2.81 -16.14 -9.15
C ARG A 32 3.31 -15.11 -8.15
N ILE A 33 3.57 -13.92 -8.66
CA ILE A 33 3.98 -12.76 -7.86
C ILE A 33 2.75 -12.17 -7.17
N GLN A 34 2.87 -11.91 -5.88
CA GLN A 34 1.94 -11.06 -5.13
C GLN A 34 2.45 -9.61 -5.08
N TYR A 35 3.76 -9.44 -4.90
CA TYR A 35 4.39 -8.12 -4.81
C TYR A 35 5.83 -8.15 -5.33
N ALA A 36 6.14 -7.22 -6.21
CA ALA A 36 7.49 -6.87 -6.65
C ALA A 36 7.70 -5.33 -6.65
N GLY A 37 7.10 -4.65 -5.67
CA GLY A 37 7.03 -3.19 -5.58
C GLY A 37 5.59 -2.66 -5.50
N GLY A 38 5.42 -1.43 -5.03
CA GLY A 38 4.16 -0.70 -5.00
C GLY A 38 4.23 0.61 -5.78
N THR A 39 3.11 1.05 -6.34
CA THR A 39 2.95 2.40 -6.92
C THR A 39 2.60 3.43 -5.86
N ALA A 40 2.77 4.72 -6.13
CA ALA A 40 2.21 5.75 -5.27
C ALA A 40 0.69 5.55 -5.13
N VAL A 41 0.15 5.90 -3.97
CA VAL A 41 -1.30 5.93 -3.78
C VAL A 41 -1.85 7.12 -4.54
N ASP A 42 -2.86 6.89 -5.39
CA ASP A 42 -3.59 7.95 -6.06
C ASP A 42 -4.30 8.82 -5.00
N PRO A 43 -3.98 10.12 -4.89
CA PRO A 43 -4.53 11.00 -3.86
C PRO A 43 -6.02 11.35 -4.04
N LEU A 44 -6.61 11.10 -5.22
CA LEU A 44 -8.03 11.31 -5.49
C LEU A 44 -8.84 10.02 -5.32
N HIS A 45 -8.23 8.87 -5.58
CA HIS A 45 -8.91 7.58 -5.48
C HIS A 45 -8.57 6.80 -4.22
N GLY A 46 -7.45 7.08 -3.55
CA GLY A 46 -6.96 6.31 -2.41
C GLY A 46 -6.66 4.87 -2.82
N GLN A 47 -6.00 4.64 -3.96
CA GLN A 47 -5.66 3.30 -4.43
C GLN A 47 -4.22 3.24 -4.90
N ALA A 48 -3.57 2.10 -4.66
CA ALA A 48 -2.28 1.76 -5.20
C ALA A 48 -2.35 0.41 -5.91
N ARG A 49 -1.31 0.10 -6.68
CA ARG A 49 -1.14 -1.19 -7.35
C ARG A 49 0.13 -1.85 -6.86
N TRP A 50 0.07 -3.16 -6.73
CA TRP A 50 1.23 -4.00 -6.52
C TRP A 50 1.81 -4.38 -7.88
N VAL A 51 3.07 -4.01 -8.09
CA VAL A 51 3.83 -4.36 -9.29
C VAL A 51 3.98 -5.89 -9.35
N GLY A 52 3.72 -6.47 -10.51
CA GLY A 52 3.81 -7.91 -10.73
C GLY A 52 2.62 -8.73 -10.21
N SER A 53 1.66 -8.14 -9.49
CA SER A 53 0.57 -8.92 -8.85
C SER A 53 -0.22 -9.76 -9.86
N GLY A 54 -0.21 -11.09 -9.64
CA GLY A 54 -0.90 -12.09 -10.45
C GLY A 54 -0.09 -12.58 -11.66
N GLU A 55 1.01 -11.92 -12.00
CA GLU A 55 1.91 -12.35 -13.07
C GLU A 55 2.66 -13.63 -12.67
N VAL A 56 2.94 -14.47 -13.66
CA VAL A 56 3.87 -15.59 -13.48
C VAL A 56 5.28 -15.02 -13.42
N ASP A 57 6.05 -15.41 -12.41
CA ASP A 57 7.43 -14.97 -12.21
C ASP A 57 8.36 -15.69 -13.20
N ARG A 58 8.80 -14.95 -14.20
CA ARG A 58 9.77 -15.36 -15.22
C ARG A 58 11.08 -14.57 -15.09
N GLY A 59 11.31 -13.94 -13.94
CA GLY A 59 12.44 -13.06 -13.67
C GLY A 59 12.29 -11.62 -14.18
N GLN A 60 11.10 -11.24 -14.66
CA GLN A 60 10.84 -9.89 -15.17
C GLN A 60 10.91 -8.80 -14.10
N HIS A 61 10.91 -9.19 -12.82
CA HIS A 61 11.09 -8.31 -11.66
C HIS A 61 12.29 -8.70 -10.80
N ASP A 62 13.36 -9.27 -11.40
CA ASP A 62 14.61 -9.66 -10.72
C ASP A 62 15.60 -8.50 -10.55
N ARG A 63 15.09 -7.27 -10.47
CA ARG A 63 15.90 -6.08 -10.29
C ARG A 63 15.44 -5.31 -9.06
N SER A 64 16.32 -5.25 -8.07
CA SER A 64 16.13 -4.45 -6.86
C SER A 64 16.13 -2.95 -7.17
N GLY A 65 15.42 -2.19 -6.34
CA GLY A 65 15.28 -0.76 -6.57
C GLY A 65 14.35 -0.06 -5.60
N GLU A 66 14.31 1.27 -5.73
CA GLU A 66 13.35 2.08 -5.00
C GLU A 66 11.91 1.73 -5.39
N THR A 67 11.04 1.74 -4.39
CA THR A 67 9.61 1.53 -4.57
C THR A 67 8.82 2.53 -3.74
N GLU A 68 7.56 2.75 -4.10
CA GLU A 68 6.75 3.80 -3.48
C GLU A 68 6.27 3.40 -2.08
N MET A 69 6.15 2.09 -1.82
CA MET A 69 5.87 1.52 -0.50
C MET A 69 6.24 0.03 -0.44
N GLY A 70 6.57 -0.44 0.75
CA GLY A 70 6.71 -1.86 1.06
C GLY A 70 5.37 -2.56 1.28
N HIS A 71 5.36 -3.90 1.26
CA HIS A 71 4.16 -4.71 1.47
C HIS A 71 4.08 -5.21 2.92
N GLY A 72 2.92 -5.08 3.55
CA GLY A 72 2.74 -5.41 4.99
C GLY A 72 2.94 -6.88 5.38
N ALA A 73 3.12 -7.78 4.40
CA ALA A 73 3.33 -9.21 4.65
C ALA A 73 4.78 -9.55 5.00
N ALA A 74 5.73 -8.74 4.51
CA ALA A 74 7.14 -8.80 4.88
C ALA A 74 7.74 -7.41 4.67
N LEU A 75 8.03 -6.73 5.78
CA LEU A 75 8.50 -5.35 5.77
C LEU A 75 9.55 -5.18 6.87
N LEU A 76 10.78 -4.89 6.48
CA LEU A 76 11.84 -4.46 7.39
C LEU A 76 11.79 -2.94 7.51
N ILE A 77 11.76 -2.41 8.73
CA ILE A 77 11.66 -0.97 8.99
C ILE A 77 12.84 -0.55 9.86
N ARG A 78 13.50 0.55 9.48
CA ARG A 78 14.56 1.14 10.29
C ARG A 78 13.97 1.68 11.58
N ARG A 79 14.57 1.38 12.74
CA ARG A 79 14.08 1.86 14.04
C ARG A 79 13.83 3.37 14.07
N ARG A 80 14.77 4.16 13.55
CA ARG A 80 14.65 5.63 13.45
C ARG A 80 13.40 6.08 12.68
N VAL A 81 12.95 5.32 11.68
CA VAL A 81 11.69 5.62 10.98
C VAL A 81 10.50 5.48 11.92
N LEU A 82 10.49 4.49 12.80
CA LEU A 82 9.40 4.36 13.78
C LEU A 82 9.35 5.53 14.75
N GLU A 83 10.51 6.10 15.09
CA GLU A 83 10.63 7.29 15.94
C GLU A 83 10.19 8.57 15.21
N GLU A 84 10.47 8.70 13.91
CA GLU A 84 10.14 9.92 13.14
C GLU A 84 8.75 9.90 12.49
N VAL A 85 8.32 8.73 12.03
CA VAL A 85 7.13 8.53 11.18
C VAL A 85 5.99 7.89 11.98
N GLY A 86 6.30 7.18 13.05
CA GLY A 86 5.35 6.42 13.86
C GLY A 86 5.02 5.04 13.29
N LEU A 87 4.30 4.23 14.07
CA LEU A 87 3.91 2.87 13.71
C LEU A 87 2.92 2.81 12.53
N LEU A 88 2.61 1.60 12.06
CA LEU A 88 1.44 1.33 11.23
C LEU A 88 0.17 1.79 11.96
N GLY A 89 -0.78 2.36 11.22
CA GLY A 89 -1.97 2.98 11.83
C GLY A 89 -2.91 1.93 12.45
N GLY A 90 -2.96 1.87 13.78
CA GLY A 90 -3.80 0.89 14.50
C GLY A 90 -5.30 0.98 14.18
N ASP A 91 -5.79 2.17 13.83
CA ASP A 91 -7.19 2.38 13.44
C ASP A 91 -7.60 1.60 12.19
N TYR A 92 -6.65 1.24 11.32
CA TYR A 92 -6.93 0.46 10.12
C TYR A 92 -7.25 -1.01 10.42
N PHE A 93 -6.67 -1.58 11.49
CA PHE A 93 -6.66 -3.02 11.81
C PHE A 93 -6.05 -3.90 10.69
N ILE A 94 -6.62 -3.89 9.49
CA ILE A 94 -6.14 -4.57 8.28
C ILE A 94 -6.56 -3.81 7.02
N TYR A 95 -5.72 -3.85 5.99
CA TYR A 95 -5.82 -3.06 4.76
C TYR A 95 -5.61 -1.56 4.97
N TYR A 96 -4.79 -0.96 4.10
CA TYR A 96 -4.40 0.45 4.06
C TYR A 96 -3.41 0.91 5.12
N GLU A 97 -3.11 0.11 6.15
CA GLU A 97 -2.07 0.43 7.12
C GLU A 97 -0.71 0.65 6.44
N GLU A 98 -0.35 -0.20 5.48
CA GLU A 98 0.91 -0.09 4.76
C GLU A 98 0.90 1.02 3.70
N LEU A 99 -0.26 1.32 3.10
CA LEU A 99 -0.42 2.45 2.16
C LEU A 99 -0.25 3.79 2.88
N ASP A 100 -0.89 3.92 4.05
CA ASP A 100 -0.78 5.09 4.91
C ASP A 100 0.65 5.26 5.41
N PHE A 101 1.27 4.19 5.91
CA PHE A 101 2.66 4.19 6.34
C PHE A 101 3.62 4.57 5.21
N GLY A 102 3.48 3.98 4.01
CA GLY A 102 4.29 4.34 2.84
C GLY A 102 4.14 5.80 2.44
N THR A 103 2.93 6.36 2.55
CA THR A 103 2.69 7.80 2.30
C THR A 103 3.40 8.67 3.33
N ARG A 104 3.33 8.32 4.62
CA ARG A 104 4.00 9.05 5.71
C ARG A 104 5.53 8.93 5.63
N LEU A 105 6.04 7.72 5.37
CA LEU A 105 7.46 7.43 5.16
C LEU A 105 8.07 8.40 4.15
N ARG A 106 7.42 8.51 2.98
CA ARG A 106 7.87 9.39 1.89
C ARG A 106 7.76 10.87 2.21
N ARG A 107 6.70 11.29 2.91
CA ARG A 107 6.56 12.69 3.37
C ARG A 107 7.67 13.10 4.34
N ALA A 108 8.20 12.15 5.11
CA ALA A 108 9.35 12.35 5.98
C ALA A 108 10.70 12.25 5.25
N GLY A 109 10.72 12.07 3.92
CA GLY A 109 11.93 12.00 3.10
C GLY A 109 12.55 10.60 2.99
N TRP A 110 12.01 9.59 3.67
CA TRP A 110 12.52 8.23 3.60
C TRP A 110 12.10 7.53 2.30
N ARG A 111 12.97 6.67 1.78
CA ARG A 111 12.67 5.79 0.64
C ARG A 111 12.30 4.38 1.10
N ALA A 112 11.39 3.74 0.36
CA ALA A 112 11.19 2.30 0.47
C ALA A 112 11.99 1.57 -0.62
N HIS A 113 12.41 0.36 -0.33
CA HIS A 113 13.21 -0.46 -1.23
C HIS A 113 12.56 -1.82 -1.47
N TYR A 114 12.59 -2.27 -2.72
CA TYR A 114 12.25 -3.62 -3.12
C TYR A 114 13.54 -4.40 -3.36
N ALA A 115 13.73 -5.49 -2.62
CA ALA A 115 14.86 -6.40 -2.77
C ALA A 115 14.43 -7.66 -3.51
N ALA A 116 14.79 -7.76 -4.79
CA ALA A 116 14.45 -8.86 -5.67
C ALA A 116 15.19 -10.16 -5.32
N GLU A 117 16.37 -10.06 -4.72
CA GLU A 117 17.18 -11.21 -4.28
C GLU A 117 16.58 -11.91 -3.05
N SER A 118 15.68 -11.24 -2.34
CA SER A 118 14.93 -11.83 -1.23
C SER A 118 13.53 -12.25 -1.68
N VAL A 119 13.16 -13.50 -1.42
CA VAL A 119 11.86 -14.05 -1.81
C VAL A 119 11.18 -14.68 -0.60
N VAL A 120 9.92 -14.32 -0.37
CA VAL A 120 9.07 -14.93 0.66
C VAL A 120 7.74 -15.41 0.07
N TRP A 121 7.16 -16.43 0.68
CA TRP A 121 5.85 -16.97 0.29
C TRP A 121 4.80 -16.59 1.32
N HIS A 122 3.72 -15.97 0.86
CA HIS A 122 2.69 -15.44 1.74
C HIS A 122 1.36 -16.18 1.54
N LYS A 123 0.83 -16.73 2.65
CA LYS A 123 -0.53 -17.26 2.74
C LYS A 123 -1.50 -16.10 2.95
N GLU A 124 -1.92 -15.49 1.85
CA GLU A 124 -2.79 -14.31 1.94
C GLU A 124 -4.22 -14.65 2.40
N SER A 125 -4.92 -13.62 2.90
CA SER A 125 -6.34 -13.70 3.26
C SER A 125 -6.70 -14.76 4.30
N VAL A 126 -5.73 -15.25 5.09
CA VAL A 126 -5.99 -16.21 6.19
C VAL A 126 -6.85 -15.59 7.29
N THR A 127 -6.61 -14.32 7.63
CA THR A 127 -7.32 -13.64 8.73
C THR A 127 -8.78 -13.30 8.40
N VAL A 128 -9.06 -12.93 7.15
CA VAL A 128 -10.35 -12.32 6.78
C VAL A 128 -11.09 -13.11 5.69
N GLY A 129 -10.41 -13.99 4.94
CA GLY A 129 -10.97 -14.71 3.79
C GLY A 129 -11.01 -13.87 2.51
N LYS A 130 -10.82 -14.53 1.35
CA LYS A 130 -10.64 -13.83 0.05
C LYS A 130 -11.86 -13.01 -0.39
N ALA A 131 -13.07 -13.48 -0.08
CA ALA A 131 -14.35 -12.91 -0.49
C ALA A 131 -15.30 -12.65 0.69
N SER A 132 -14.79 -12.18 1.83
CA SER A 132 -15.64 -11.96 3.00
C SER A 132 -16.27 -10.56 3.05
N PRO A 133 -17.47 -10.43 3.65
CA PRO A 133 -18.06 -9.13 3.97
C PRO A 133 -17.15 -8.29 4.88
N LEU A 134 -16.38 -8.92 5.76
CA LEU A 134 -15.46 -8.22 6.66
C LEU A 134 -14.35 -7.50 5.87
N LYS A 135 -13.80 -8.15 4.83
CA LYS A 135 -12.88 -7.50 3.89
C LYS A 135 -13.52 -6.30 3.21
N THR A 136 -14.76 -6.44 2.72
CA THR A 136 -15.49 -5.34 2.10
C THR A 136 -15.70 -4.17 3.05
N GLU A 137 -16.04 -4.43 4.31
CA GLU A 137 -16.21 -3.40 5.34
C GLU A 137 -14.91 -2.64 5.58
N PHE A 138 -13.82 -3.34 5.91
CA PHE A 138 -12.53 -2.70 6.17
C PHE A 138 -11.98 -1.98 4.93
N GLN A 139 -12.06 -2.56 3.74
CA GLN A 139 -11.61 -1.87 2.52
C GLN A 139 -12.43 -0.61 2.23
N THR A 140 -13.74 -0.62 2.50
CA THR A 140 -14.60 0.57 2.32
C THR A 140 -14.24 1.65 3.33
N ARG A 141 -14.20 1.29 4.61
CA ARG A 141 -13.87 2.18 5.74
C ARG A 141 -12.47 2.77 5.59
N ASN A 142 -11.49 1.91 5.36
CA ASN A 142 -10.08 2.27 5.40
C ASN A 142 -9.66 3.10 4.18
N ARG A 143 -10.29 2.90 3.02
CA ARG A 143 -10.09 3.77 1.85
C ARG A 143 -10.46 5.22 2.13
N LEU A 144 -11.62 5.43 2.76
CA LEU A 144 -12.07 6.76 3.13
C LEU A 144 -11.25 7.34 4.29
N LEU A 145 -10.84 6.52 5.26
CA LEU A 145 -9.92 6.94 6.33
C LEU A 145 -8.58 7.41 5.76
N TYR A 146 -8.00 6.67 4.81
CA TYR A 146 -6.78 7.05 4.12
C TYR A 146 -6.93 8.41 3.44
N LEU A 147 -8.01 8.63 2.70
CA LEU A 147 -8.28 9.92 2.03
C LEU A 147 -8.44 11.06 3.03
N ARG A 148 -9.10 10.83 4.18
CA ARG A 148 -9.24 11.83 5.25
C ARG A 148 -7.90 12.25 5.84
N ARG A 149 -6.96 11.31 5.99
CA ARG A 149 -5.61 11.54 6.54
C ARG A 149 -4.63 12.13 5.55
N ASN A 150 -4.74 11.74 4.26
CA ASN A 150 -3.68 11.97 3.29
C ASN A 150 -4.04 12.98 2.19
N ALA A 151 -5.31 13.38 2.03
CA ALA A 151 -5.69 14.46 1.13
C ALA A 151 -5.99 15.75 1.92
N ALA A 152 -5.80 16.91 1.28
CA ALA A 152 -6.03 18.22 1.88
C ALA A 152 -6.87 19.14 0.99
N GLY A 153 -7.49 20.16 1.60
CA GLY A 153 -8.27 21.20 0.91
C GLY A 153 -9.38 20.65 0.03
N TRP A 154 -9.56 21.25 -1.15
CA TRP A 154 -10.59 20.85 -2.12
C TRP A 154 -10.41 19.40 -2.61
N ARG A 155 -9.17 18.90 -2.70
CA ARG A 155 -8.88 17.54 -3.15
C ARG A 155 -9.44 16.51 -2.19
N ARG A 156 -9.36 16.78 -0.87
CA ARG A 156 -9.99 15.95 0.15
C ARG A 156 -11.51 15.92 -0.01
N ALA A 157 -12.14 17.09 -0.12
CA ALA A 157 -13.59 17.19 -0.28
C ALA A 157 -14.06 16.45 -1.55
N PHE A 158 -13.38 16.68 -2.68
CA PHE A 158 -13.66 16.00 -3.93
C PHE A 158 -13.47 14.48 -3.84
N ALA A 159 -12.33 14.01 -3.32
CA ALA A 159 -12.03 12.59 -3.20
C ALA A 159 -13.06 11.87 -2.30
N LEU A 160 -13.46 12.49 -1.19
CA LEU A 160 -14.48 11.93 -0.29
C LEU A 160 -15.86 11.91 -0.94
N ALA A 161 -16.26 12.98 -1.64
CA ALA A 161 -17.52 13.02 -2.37
C ALA A 161 -17.54 11.98 -3.51
N TRP A 162 -16.46 11.85 -4.27
CA TRP A 162 -16.32 10.89 -5.36
C TRP A 162 -16.31 9.44 -4.84
N VAL A 163 -15.40 9.11 -3.92
CA VAL A 163 -15.23 7.75 -3.43
C VAL A 163 -16.41 7.34 -2.54
N GLY A 164 -16.81 8.19 -1.61
CA GLY A 164 -17.91 7.91 -0.68
C GLY A 164 -19.29 8.00 -1.34
N GLY A 165 -19.50 8.94 -2.27
CA GLY A 165 -20.80 9.22 -2.88
C GLY A 165 -21.07 8.50 -4.20
N LEU A 166 -20.04 8.10 -4.96
CA LEU A 166 -20.24 7.45 -6.27
C LEU A 166 -19.59 6.06 -6.34
N VAL A 167 -18.30 5.95 -6.01
CA VAL A 167 -17.58 4.69 -6.18
C VAL A 167 -18.10 3.62 -5.23
N THR A 168 -18.15 3.91 -3.93
CA THR A 168 -18.60 2.96 -2.90
C THR A 168 -20.06 2.52 -3.11
N PRO A 169 -21.03 3.43 -3.38
CA PRO A 169 -22.40 3.04 -3.72
C PRO A 169 -22.48 2.19 -4.99
N SER A 170 -21.67 2.48 -6.01
CA SER A 170 -21.64 1.64 -7.22
C SER A 170 -21.22 0.19 -6.93
N HIS A 171 -20.29 -0.01 -5.98
CA HIS A 171 -19.90 -1.35 -5.52
C HIS A 171 -21.02 -2.03 -4.74
N ALA A 172 -21.69 -1.31 -3.84
CA ALA A 172 -22.86 -1.84 -3.13
C ALA A 172 -23.97 -2.26 -4.09
N LEU A 173 -24.27 -1.45 -5.12
CA LEU A 173 -25.25 -1.77 -6.15
C LEU A 173 -24.89 -3.05 -6.92
N ARG A 174 -23.61 -3.19 -7.33
CA ARG A 174 -23.12 -4.41 -7.99
C ARG A 174 -23.25 -5.66 -7.10
N HIS A 175 -23.09 -5.54 -5.79
CA HIS A 175 -23.33 -6.64 -4.85
C HIS A 175 -24.83 -6.92 -4.72
N ALA A 176 -25.68 -5.89 -4.65
CA ALA A 176 -27.14 -6.03 -4.58
C ALA A 176 -27.72 -6.74 -5.80
N ILE A 177 -27.29 -6.37 -7.03
CA ILE A 177 -27.69 -7.04 -8.28
C ILE A 177 -27.35 -8.54 -8.28
N ARG A 178 -26.27 -8.92 -7.58
CA ARG A 178 -25.84 -10.32 -7.43
C ARG A 178 -26.46 -11.02 -6.20
N GLY A 179 -27.38 -10.38 -5.48
CA GLY A 179 -27.99 -10.92 -4.25
C GLY A 179 -27.04 -11.01 -3.05
N GLN A 180 -25.88 -10.35 -3.09
CA GLN A 180 -24.83 -10.43 -2.07
C GLN A 180 -25.05 -9.43 -0.93
N TRP A 181 -26.19 -9.53 -0.25
CA TRP A 181 -26.64 -8.56 0.77
C TRP A 181 -25.69 -8.39 1.95
N ALA A 182 -24.93 -9.42 2.31
CA ALA A 182 -23.92 -9.33 3.35
C ALA A 182 -22.83 -8.29 3.03
N HIS A 183 -22.41 -8.20 1.76
CA HIS A 183 -21.45 -7.19 1.30
C HIS A 183 -22.07 -5.79 1.26
N VAL A 184 -23.35 -5.67 0.91
CA VAL A 184 -24.08 -4.38 0.95
C VAL A 184 -24.11 -3.84 2.38
N ARG A 185 -24.45 -4.69 3.36
CA ARG A 185 -24.43 -4.31 4.78
C ARG A 185 -23.02 -3.95 5.25
N ALA A 186 -21.99 -4.66 4.79
CA ALA A 186 -20.60 -4.36 5.09
C ALA A 186 -20.16 -2.98 4.57
N VAL A 187 -20.55 -2.62 3.34
CA VAL A 187 -20.34 -1.27 2.81
C VAL A 187 -21.01 -0.23 3.70
N GLY A 188 -22.28 -0.47 4.09
CA GLY A 188 -23.03 0.42 4.98
C GLY A 188 -22.34 0.62 6.34
N ARG A 189 -21.87 -0.45 6.98
CA ARG A 189 -21.11 -0.36 8.24
C ARG A 189 -19.80 0.41 8.07
N GLY A 190 -19.07 0.16 6.98
CA GLY A 190 -17.83 0.89 6.68
C GLY A 190 -18.06 2.39 6.51
N LEU A 191 -19.16 2.79 5.87
CA LEU A 191 -19.57 4.20 5.77
C LEU A 191 -20.00 4.78 7.12
N ALA A 192 -20.85 4.06 7.87
CA ALA A 192 -21.37 4.50 9.16
C ALA A 192 -20.26 4.71 10.21
N TRP A 193 -19.17 3.95 10.13
CA TRP A 193 -18.00 4.14 10.99
C TRP A 193 -17.45 5.58 10.94
N HIS A 194 -17.51 6.24 9.78
CA HIS A 194 -17.02 7.62 9.66
C HIS A 194 -17.87 8.65 10.38
N ALA A 195 -19.17 8.36 10.59
CA ALA A 195 -20.07 9.21 11.36
C ALA A 195 -19.79 9.11 12.86
N SER A 196 -19.44 7.91 13.36
CA SER A 196 -19.06 7.72 14.76
C SER A 196 -17.60 8.09 15.07
N HIS A 197 -16.75 8.22 14.04
CA HIS A 197 -15.33 8.55 14.19
C HIS A 197 -14.93 9.80 13.38
N PRO A 198 -15.51 10.99 13.65
CA PRO A 198 -15.23 12.21 12.89
C PRO A 198 -13.79 12.73 13.08
N ARG A 199 -13.12 12.36 14.18
CA ARG A 199 -11.73 12.76 14.50
C ARG A 199 -10.67 11.71 14.19
N ALA A 200 -11.02 10.60 13.54
CA ALA A 200 -10.02 9.57 13.19
C ALA A 200 -8.92 10.08 12.22
N GLN A 201 -9.14 11.23 11.57
CA GLN A 201 -8.12 11.90 10.77
C GLN A 201 -7.05 12.61 11.62
N ASP A 202 -7.40 12.99 12.86
CA ASP A 202 -6.55 13.76 13.78
C ASP A 202 -5.64 12.83 14.61
N LEU A 203 -5.94 11.53 14.62
CA LEU A 203 -5.08 10.48 15.14
C LEU A 203 -3.95 10.20 14.14
N ALA A 204 -3.04 11.16 13.99
CA ALA A 204 -1.68 10.85 13.55
C ALA A 204 -1.03 9.95 14.62
N PRO A 205 -0.06 9.08 14.25
CA PRO A 205 0.61 8.23 15.22
C PRO A 205 1.31 9.12 16.26
N ASP A 206 0.89 8.98 17.52
CA ASP A 206 1.46 9.56 18.74
C ASP A 206 2.28 10.85 18.52
N GLU A 207 1.64 12.02 18.64
CA GLU A 207 2.27 13.35 18.60
C GLU A 207 3.40 13.56 19.65
N ARG A 208 3.74 12.54 20.45
CA ARG A 208 4.85 12.51 21.41
C ARG A 208 6.23 12.25 20.80
N LEU A 209 6.34 12.06 19.48
CA LEU A 209 7.64 11.86 18.83
C LEU A 209 7.81 12.84 17.66
N ARG A 210 8.06 14.12 17.97
CA ARG A 210 8.60 15.07 16.99
C ARG A 210 10.13 14.89 16.95
N PRO A 211 10.73 14.48 15.82
CA PRO A 211 12.19 14.49 15.71
C PRO A 211 12.71 15.91 15.52
N THR A 212 13.73 16.26 16.31
CA THR A 212 14.45 17.54 16.32
C THR A 212 15.57 17.63 15.28
N HIS A 213 15.67 16.71 14.31
CA HIS A 213 16.81 16.68 13.39
C HIS A 213 16.50 17.11 11.96
N ARG A 214 17.36 18.02 11.49
CA ARG A 214 17.44 18.64 10.17
C ARG A 214 17.45 17.56 9.06
N ALA A 215 16.54 17.71 8.09
CA ALA A 215 16.44 16.85 6.92
C ALA A 215 17.80 16.63 6.24
N VAL A 216 18.12 15.38 5.92
CA VAL A 216 19.25 15.04 5.05
C VAL A 216 18.90 15.51 3.64
N PRO A 217 19.70 16.40 3.00
CA PRO A 217 19.39 16.86 1.65
C PRO A 217 19.53 15.71 0.65
N HIS A 218 18.44 15.34 -0.01
CA HIS A 218 18.46 14.34 -1.08
C HIS A 218 19.01 14.94 -2.37
N ARG A 219 20.05 14.32 -2.94
CA ARG A 219 20.39 14.50 -4.36
C ARG A 219 19.26 13.90 -5.18
N HIS A 220 18.60 14.71 -6.01
CA HIS A 220 17.72 14.21 -7.05
C HIS A 220 18.51 13.28 -7.99
N ALA A 221 18.31 11.97 -7.85
CA ALA A 221 18.62 11.05 -8.94
C ALA A 221 17.66 11.37 -10.08
N ALA A 222 18.21 11.80 -11.22
CA ALA A 222 17.46 12.11 -12.42
C ALA A 222 16.56 10.93 -12.79
N ARG A 223 15.25 11.18 -12.88
CA ARG A 223 14.26 10.23 -13.37
C ARG A 223 14.65 9.83 -14.80
N THR A 224 15.22 8.64 -14.97
CA THR A 224 15.28 8.00 -16.29
C THR A 224 13.85 7.63 -16.67
N ARG A 225 13.33 8.27 -17.71
CA ARG A 225 12.05 7.89 -18.32
C ARG A 225 12.10 6.41 -18.71
N PRO A 226 11.08 5.59 -18.42
CA PRO A 226 11.00 4.26 -18.99
C PRO A 226 10.94 4.37 -20.52
N ALA A 227 11.69 3.51 -21.21
CA ALA A 227 11.69 3.43 -22.66
C ALA A 227 10.28 3.10 -23.18
N PRO A 228 9.85 3.66 -24.33
CA PRO A 228 8.55 3.35 -24.90
C PRO A 228 8.46 1.87 -25.26
N LEU A 229 7.34 1.24 -24.89
CA LEU A 229 7.01 -0.14 -25.23
C LEU A 229 7.06 -0.31 -26.76
N ARG A 230 7.87 -1.27 -27.24
CA ARG A 230 7.88 -1.70 -28.64
C ARG A 230 6.51 -2.33 -28.99
N PRO A 231 5.94 -2.06 -30.18
CA PRO A 231 4.74 -2.76 -30.63
C PRO A 231 5.02 -4.26 -30.79
N LEU A 232 4.08 -5.09 -30.34
CA LEU A 232 4.09 -6.53 -30.58
C LEU A 232 3.96 -6.80 -32.09
N ALA A 233 4.84 -7.63 -32.64
CA ALA A 233 4.75 -8.10 -34.01
C ALA A 233 3.50 -8.98 -34.20
N PRO A 234 2.85 -8.92 -35.38
CA PRO A 234 1.65 -9.71 -35.65
C PRO A 234 1.98 -11.21 -35.73
N VAL A 235 1.18 -12.00 -35.03
CA VAL A 235 1.18 -13.47 -35.16
C VAL A 235 0.63 -13.82 -36.54
N SER A 236 1.46 -14.43 -37.38
CA SER A 236 1.02 -15.07 -38.63
C SER A 236 0.18 -16.30 -38.31
N ARG A 237 -0.89 -16.46 -39.09
CA ARG A 237 -1.96 -17.48 -38.99
C ARG A 237 -1.48 -18.91 -38.81
#